data_AF-A0A9R0R716-F1
#
_entry.id   AF-A0A9R0R716-F1
#
_cell.length_a   1.000
_cell.length_b   1.000
_cell.length_c   1.000
_cell.angle_alpha   90.00
_cell.angle_beta   90.00
_cell.angle_gamma   90.00
#
_symmetry.space_group_name_H-M   'P 1'
#
loop_
_entity.id
_entity.type
_entity.pdbx_description
1 polymer ?
#
loop_
_entity_poly.entity_id
_entity_poly.type
_entity_poly.pdbx_seq_one_letter_code
_entity_poly.pdbx_strand_id
1 'polypeptide(L)'
;MLWKILLLLPPKPSSRLRASAVSTRWRGIATDPNFKSQFLVHSRNWKPPLLGVFERRRQKFCFTPVLHPPDRIPAERIHISGWMTSSDCDVTACRHGRVLAIDRLLARLVVFAPLTGEERNLPVVPDEFRPPSYFHLNASVLCAANGQDHVHGFCHKSPFKVALLSSHRIIKTEQGTVGWVRFSFPILEIWLRKKNCQQQQVTTWLLHKTVDMHDILGIPPRSSNKVWHSKLRGYDEANNVIILLVDDSAYMVDLNSMKSTKLDGRRSSMNRCHPFTSFYPPDMAI
;
A
#
# COMPACT_ATOMS: atom_id res chain seq x y z
N MET A 1 4.42 -2.93 -36.04
CA MET A 1 3.53 -1.81 -35.61
C MET A 1 2.58 -2.21 -34.49
N LEU A 2 1.77 -3.27 -34.67
CA LEU A 2 0.77 -3.72 -33.68
C LEU A 2 1.31 -3.99 -32.26
N TRP A 3 2.50 -4.59 -32.15
CA TRP A 3 3.20 -4.80 -30.87
C TRP A 3 3.33 -3.51 -30.04
N LYS A 4 3.78 -2.42 -30.68
CA LYS A 4 3.97 -1.13 -30.01
C LYS A 4 2.65 -0.52 -29.54
N ILE A 5 1.57 -0.72 -30.32
CA ILE A 5 0.22 -0.24 -29.95
C ILE A 5 -0.27 -0.96 -28.69
N LEU A 6 -0.09 -2.29 -28.63
CA LEU A 6 -0.52 -3.09 -27.49
C LEU A 6 0.25 -2.76 -26.21
N LEU A 7 1.52 -2.35 -26.31
CA LEU A 7 2.30 -1.88 -25.14
C LEU A 7 1.74 -0.58 -24.53
N LEU A 8 1.06 0.26 -25.31
CA LEU A 8 0.48 1.51 -24.82
C LEU A 8 -0.85 1.31 -24.08
N LEU A 9 -1.39 0.10 -24.03
CA LEU A 9 -2.63 -0.16 -23.30
C LEU A 9 -2.42 0.03 -21.80
N PRO A 10 -3.39 0.62 -21.08
CA PRO A 10 -3.32 0.73 -19.63
C PRO A 10 -3.13 -0.66 -18.99
N PRO A 11 -2.30 -0.82 -17.95
CA PRO A 11 -2.03 -2.10 -17.32
C PRO A 11 -3.13 -2.56 -16.36
N LYS A 12 -4.37 -2.54 -16.86
CA LYS A 12 -5.54 -3.09 -16.18
C LYS A 12 -5.63 -4.59 -16.40
N PRO A 13 -6.22 -5.36 -15.47
CA PRO A 13 -6.40 -6.80 -15.63
C PRO A 13 -7.01 -7.17 -17.00
N SER A 14 -8.06 -6.46 -17.44
CA SER A 14 -8.78 -6.81 -18.66
C SER A 14 -8.10 -6.38 -19.96
N SER A 15 -7.14 -5.45 -19.94
CA SER A 15 -6.61 -4.81 -21.16
C SER A 15 -6.08 -5.81 -22.18
N ARG A 16 -5.35 -6.83 -21.71
CA ARG A 16 -4.78 -7.87 -22.58
C ARG A 16 -5.83 -8.86 -23.07
N LEU A 17 -6.82 -9.20 -22.23
CA LEU A 17 -7.93 -10.07 -22.65
C LEU A 17 -8.75 -9.38 -23.74
N ARG A 18 -9.03 -8.09 -23.56
CA ARG A 18 -9.73 -7.27 -24.55
C ARG A 18 -8.93 -7.17 -25.85
N ALA A 19 -7.61 -6.96 -25.77
CA ALA A 19 -6.73 -6.99 -26.93
C ALA A 19 -6.80 -8.33 -27.68
N SER A 20 -6.74 -9.44 -26.95
CA SER A 20 -6.83 -10.80 -27.50
C SER A 20 -8.17 -11.06 -28.21
N ALA A 21 -9.26 -10.48 -27.71
CA ALA A 21 -10.58 -10.63 -28.30
C ALA A 21 -10.77 -9.87 -29.64
N VAL A 22 -9.87 -8.96 -30.01
CA VAL A 22 -10.01 -8.14 -31.24
C VAL A 22 -9.81 -8.97 -32.51
N SER A 23 -8.77 -9.82 -32.57
CA SER A 23 -8.48 -10.66 -33.74
C SER A 23 -7.51 -11.79 -33.40
N THR A 24 -7.40 -12.79 -34.28
CA THR A 24 -6.38 -13.86 -34.19
C THR A 24 -4.96 -13.30 -34.11
N ARG A 25 -4.65 -12.24 -34.87
CA ARG A 25 -3.34 -11.58 -34.87
C ARG A 25 -3.05 -10.87 -33.56
N TRP A 26 -4.03 -10.16 -33.00
CA TRP A 26 -3.88 -9.49 -31.71
C TRP A 26 -3.75 -10.51 -30.57
N ARG A 27 -4.56 -11.57 -30.59
CA ARG A 27 -4.45 -12.71 -29.67
C ARG A 27 -3.06 -13.31 -29.66
N GLY A 28 -2.50 -13.62 -30.83
CA GLY A 28 -1.15 -14.18 -30.95
C GLY A 28 -0.11 -13.33 -30.20
N ILE A 29 -0.15 -12.01 -30.38
CA ILE A 29 0.75 -11.09 -29.67
C ILE A 29 0.41 -11.01 -28.17
N ALA A 30 -0.86 -10.89 -27.81
CA ALA A 30 -1.28 -10.76 -26.42
C ALA A 30 -0.95 -11.99 -25.56
N THR A 31 -0.91 -13.18 -26.17
CA THR A 31 -0.53 -14.44 -25.50
C THR A 31 0.96 -14.72 -25.52
N ASP A 32 1.74 -13.99 -26.34
CA ASP A 32 3.18 -14.18 -26.49
C ASP A 32 3.92 -13.95 -25.14
N PRO A 33 4.74 -14.90 -24.66
CA PRO A 33 5.49 -14.75 -23.41
C PRO A 33 6.43 -13.54 -23.37
N ASN A 34 7.08 -13.20 -24.48
CA ASN A 34 7.93 -12.03 -24.59
C ASN A 34 7.11 -10.75 -24.51
N PHE A 35 5.91 -10.76 -25.11
CA PHE A 35 4.98 -9.62 -24.99
C PHE A 35 4.56 -9.42 -23.54
N LYS A 36 4.27 -10.48 -22.77
CA LYS A 36 3.91 -10.37 -21.35
C LYS A 36 5.02 -9.68 -20.54
N SER A 37 6.27 -10.10 -20.74
CA SER A 37 7.42 -9.50 -20.06
C SER A 37 7.56 -8.02 -20.45
N GLN A 38 7.54 -7.71 -21.74
CA GLN A 38 7.67 -6.33 -22.22
C GLN A 38 6.50 -5.43 -21.81
N PHE A 39 5.27 -5.96 -21.76
CA PHE A 39 4.09 -5.21 -21.31
C PHE A 39 4.23 -4.84 -19.83
N LEU A 40 4.68 -5.76 -18.98
CA LEU A 40 4.97 -5.47 -17.57
C LEU A 40 6.10 -4.44 -17.40
N VAL A 41 7.16 -4.56 -18.20
CA VAL A 41 8.26 -3.59 -18.22
C VAL A 41 7.77 -2.21 -18.66
N HIS A 42 6.93 -2.13 -19.69
CA HIS A 42 6.35 -0.88 -20.15
C HIS A 42 5.37 -0.28 -19.13
N SER A 43 4.72 -1.13 -18.34
CA SER A 43 3.85 -0.73 -17.23
C SER A 43 4.58 0.02 -16.11
N ARG A 44 5.93 0.04 -16.07
CA ARG A 44 6.73 0.79 -15.09
C ARG A 44 6.39 2.28 -15.04
N ASN A 45 6.02 2.85 -16.17
CA ASN A 45 5.69 4.29 -16.28
C ASN A 45 4.27 4.60 -15.80
N TRP A 46 3.48 3.58 -15.49
CA TRP A 46 2.11 3.74 -15.04
C TRP A 46 2.03 3.63 -13.52
N LYS A 47 1.05 4.33 -12.94
CA LYS A 47 0.68 4.12 -11.54
C LYS A 47 -0.02 2.77 -11.41
N PRO A 48 0.38 1.90 -10.45
CA PRO A 48 -0.31 0.64 -10.23
C PRO A 48 -1.75 0.88 -9.79
N PRO A 49 -2.73 0.13 -10.32
CA PRO A 49 -4.12 0.30 -9.94
C PRO A 49 -4.37 -0.12 -8.49
N LEU A 50 -5.32 0.54 -7.84
CA LEU A 50 -5.87 0.12 -6.54
C LEU A 50 -6.80 -1.08 -6.77
N LEU A 51 -6.29 -2.28 -6.52
CA LEU A 51 -7.02 -3.52 -6.77
C LEU A 51 -8.13 -3.73 -5.73
N GLY A 52 -7.86 -3.32 -4.49
CA GLY A 52 -8.80 -3.44 -3.39
C GLY A 52 -8.22 -2.98 -2.06
N VAL A 53 -8.93 -3.28 -0.99
CA VAL A 53 -8.56 -2.89 0.37
C VAL A 53 -8.52 -4.12 1.26
N PHE A 54 -7.42 -4.30 1.98
CA PHE A 54 -7.37 -5.24 3.11
C PHE A 54 -7.97 -4.58 4.34
N GLU A 55 -8.94 -5.26 4.93
CA GLU A 55 -9.64 -4.78 6.12
C GLU A 55 -9.94 -5.93 7.08
N ARG A 56 -10.17 -5.58 8.34
CA ARG A 56 -10.55 -6.55 9.36
C ARG A 56 -12.04 -6.46 9.66
N ARG A 57 -12.80 -7.49 9.29
CA ARG A 57 -14.25 -7.58 9.56
C ARG A 57 -14.54 -8.74 10.50
N ARG A 58 -15.20 -8.47 11.63
CA ARG A 58 -15.65 -9.50 12.61
C ARG A 58 -14.54 -10.52 12.94
N GLN A 59 -13.36 -10.00 13.27
CA GLN A 59 -12.14 -10.78 13.59
C GLN A 59 -11.43 -11.49 12.42
N LYS A 60 -11.96 -11.49 11.19
CA LYS A 60 -11.28 -12.03 10.00
C LYS A 60 -10.68 -10.93 9.13
N PHE A 61 -9.51 -11.17 8.55
CA PHE A 61 -9.01 -10.34 7.45
C PHE A 61 -9.75 -10.69 6.16
N CYS A 62 -10.17 -9.65 5.45
CA CYS A 62 -10.89 -9.75 4.18
C CYS A 62 -10.23 -8.82 3.17
N PHE A 63 -10.31 -9.19 1.89
CA PHE A 63 -10.00 -8.32 0.78
C PHE A 63 -11.30 -7.86 0.13
N THR A 64 -11.51 -6.55 0.05
CA THR A 64 -12.65 -5.95 -0.65
C THR A 64 -12.17 -5.39 -1.99
N PRO A 65 -12.57 -5.98 -3.13
CA PRO A 65 -12.23 -5.45 -4.45
C PRO A 65 -12.81 -4.06 -4.65
N VAL A 66 -12.02 -3.14 -5.20
CA VAL A 66 -12.46 -1.76 -5.48
C VAL A 66 -12.76 -1.55 -6.97
N LEU A 67 -12.13 -2.31 -7.86
CA LEU A 67 -12.35 -2.19 -9.29
C LEU A 67 -13.75 -2.68 -9.71
N HIS A 68 -14.33 -2.02 -10.70
CA HIS A 68 -15.56 -2.44 -11.37
C HIS A 68 -15.28 -3.53 -12.41
N PRO A 69 -16.27 -4.39 -12.74
CA PRO A 69 -16.17 -5.28 -13.88
C PRO A 69 -15.84 -4.50 -15.17
N PRO A 70 -15.01 -5.04 -16.08
CA PRO A 70 -14.40 -6.38 -16.06
C PRO A 70 -13.07 -6.45 -15.32
N ASP A 71 -12.55 -5.35 -14.77
CA ASP A 71 -11.24 -5.28 -14.11
C ASP A 71 -11.28 -5.70 -12.63
N ARG A 72 -12.46 -6.04 -12.11
CA ARG A 72 -12.65 -6.53 -10.75
C ARG A 72 -11.93 -7.86 -10.56
N ILE A 73 -11.01 -7.91 -9.59
CA ILE A 73 -10.39 -9.16 -9.15
C ILE A 73 -11.25 -9.73 -8.01
N PRO A 74 -11.84 -10.92 -8.18
CA PRO A 74 -12.59 -11.58 -7.12
C PRO A 74 -11.73 -11.82 -5.87
N ALA A 75 -12.31 -11.70 -4.67
CA ALA A 75 -11.58 -11.86 -3.41
C ALA A 75 -11.00 -13.27 -3.26
N GLU A 76 -11.60 -14.26 -3.91
CA GLU A 76 -11.19 -15.67 -3.95
C GLU A 76 -9.85 -15.86 -4.67
N ARG A 77 -9.47 -14.92 -5.54
CA ARG A 77 -8.15 -14.90 -6.21
C ARG A 77 -7.06 -14.29 -5.33
N ILE A 78 -7.43 -13.69 -4.20
CA ILE A 78 -6.49 -13.12 -3.24
C ILE A 78 -6.23 -14.14 -2.15
N HIS A 79 -4.99 -14.62 -2.08
CA HIS A 79 -4.55 -15.53 -1.04
C HIS A 79 -4.56 -14.82 0.31
N ILE A 80 -5.34 -15.35 1.25
CA ILE A 80 -5.37 -14.95 2.66
C ILE A 80 -5.06 -16.20 3.46
N SER A 81 -3.92 -16.20 4.15
CA SER A 81 -3.48 -17.36 4.92
C SER A 81 -4.29 -17.55 6.18
N GLY A 82 -4.46 -18.80 6.62
CA GLY A 82 -5.32 -19.17 7.74
C GLY A 82 -4.95 -18.46 9.04
N TRP A 83 -3.65 -18.25 9.29
CA TRP A 83 -3.17 -17.56 10.50
C TRP A 83 -3.63 -16.10 10.56
N MET A 84 -3.89 -15.46 9.41
CA MET A 84 -4.46 -14.11 9.36
C MET A 84 -5.89 -14.04 9.90
N THR A 85 -6.57 -15.16 10.13
CA THR A 85 -7.89 -15.14 10.77
C THR A 85 -7.82 -14.95 12.29
N SER A 86 -6.62 -15.04 12.90
CA SER A 86 -6.41 -14.86 14.34
C SER A 86 -6.55 -13.40 14.78
N SER A 87 -7.19 -13.16 15.94
CA SER A 87 -7.25 -11.87 16.67
C SER A 87 -5.88 -11.20 16.83
N ASP A 88 -4.83 -12.01 16.95
CA ASP A 88 -3.47 -11.56 17.24
C ASP A 88 -2.70 -11.08 16.01
N CYS A 89 -3.29 -11.22 14.82
CA CYS A 89 -2.69 -10.81 13.58
C CYS A 89 -3.09 -9.39 13.20
N ASP A 90 -2.17 -8.64 12.59
CA ASP A 90 -2.50 -7.31 12.05
C ASP A 90 -1.76 -6.98 10.75
N VAL A 91 -2.43 -6.32 9.81
CA VAL A 91 -1.77 -5.74 8.64
C VAL A 91 -1.23 -4.37 9.02
N THR A 92 0.01 -4.07 8.64
CA THR A 92 0.66 -2.79 8.96
C THR A 92 0.84 -1.92 7.73
N ALA A 93 1.12 -2.52 6.56
CA ALA A 93 1.31 -1.81 5.31
C ALA A 93 1.02 -2.70 4.09
N CYS A 94 0.56 -2.08 3.00
CA CYS A 94 0.44 -2.68 1.68
C CYS A 94 1.27 -1.83 0.72
N ARG A 95 2.33 -2.39 0.13
CA ARG A 95 3.21 -1.66 -0.79
C ARG A 95 3.78 -2.57 -1.85
N HIS A 96 3.79 -2.05 -3.09
CA HIS A 96 4.38 -2.70 -4.25
C HIS A 96 3.94 -4.18 -4.46
N GLY A 97 2.65 -4.45 -4.31
CA GLY A 97 2.10 -5.81 -4.46
C GLY A 97 2.41 -6.76 -3.30
N ARG A 98 2.88 -6.24 -2.16
CA ARG A 98 3.11 -7.01 -0.93
C ARG A 98 2.28 -6.48 0.21
N VAL A 99 1.97 -7.36 1.14
CA VAL A 99 1.34 -7.04 2.42
C VAL A 99 2.31 -7.41 3.53
N LEU A 100 2.55 -6.47 4.43
CA LEU A 100 3.27 -6.71 5.67
C LEU A 100 2.26 -6.86 6.80
N ALA A 101 2.37 -7.97 7.52
CA ALA A 101 1.55 -8.27 8.67
C ALA A 101 2.42 -8.66 9.87
N ILE A 102 1.88 -8.46 11.06
CA ILE A 102 2.45 -8.89 12.33
C ILE A 102 1.57 -9.98 12.91
N ASP A 103 2.21 -11.04 13.40
CA ASP A 103 1.59 -12.09 14.19
C ASP A 103 2.10 -11.92 15.62
N ARG A 104 1.22 -11.43 16.50
CA ARG A 104 1.59 -11.10 17.89
C ARG A 104 1.73 -12.35 18.75
N LEU A 105 1.00 -13.41 18.43
CA LEU A 105 1.06 -14.68 19.15
C LEU A 105 2.45 -15.31 18.96
N LEU A 106 2.94 -15.33 17.73
CA LEU A 106 4.25 -15.86 17.38
C LEU A 106 5.37 -14.80 17.39
N ALA A 107 5.07 -13.57 17.81
CA ALA A 107 5.99 -12.44 17.88
C ALA A 107 6.84 -12.22 16.61
N ARG A 108 6.24 -12.40 15.43
CA ARG A 108 6.94 -12.38 14.13
C ARG A 108 6.29 -11.43 13.13
N LEU A 109 7.08 -11.00 12.16
CA LEU A 109 6.59 -10.26 10.99
C LEU A 109 6.50 -11.21 9.80
N VAL A 110 5.48 -11.01 8.96
CA VAL A 110 5.27 -11.80 7.75
C VAL A 110 5.06 -10.85 6.58
N VAL A 111 5.89 -11.01 5.56
CA VAL A 111 5.69 -10.34 4.26
C VAL A 111 5.12 -11.37 3.32
N PHE A 112 3.93 -11.12 2.77
CA PHE A 112 3.32 -12.02 1.81
C PHE A 112 2.85 -11.29 0.55
N ALA A 113 2.82 -12.03 -0.55
CA ALA A 113 2.34 -11.59 -1.84
C ALA A 113 0.95 -12.19 -2.08
N PRO A 114 -0.14 -11.43 -1.86
CA PRO A 114 -1.50 -11.97 -1.90
C PRO A 114 -1.90 -12.54 -3.27
N LEU A 115 -1.28 -12.05 -4.34
CA LEU A 115 -1.56 -12.53 -5.69
C LEU A 115 -0.87 -13.85 -6.01
N THR A 116 0.22 -14.22 -5.32
CA THR A 116 0.93 -15.49 -5.59
C THR A 116 0.85 -16.49 -4.45
N GLY A 117 0.40 -16.06 -3.27
CA GLY A 117 0.43 -16.87 -2.05
C GLY A 117 1.84 -17.06 -1.47
N GLU A 118 2.86 -16.39 -2.01
CA GLU A 118 4.21 -16.47 -1.47
C GLU A 118 4.28 -15.75 -0.12
N GLU A 119 4.74 -16.45 0.92
CA GLU A 119 4.92 -15.89 2.26
C GLU A 119 6.39 -15.97 2.68
N ARG A 120 6.86 -14.94 3.39
CA ARG A 120 8.19 -14.90 3.98
C ARG A 120 8.09 -14.47 5.43
N ASN A 121 8.45 -15.40 6.30
CA ASN A 121 8.55 -15.17 7.73
C ASN A 121 9.85 -14.42 8.01
N LEU A 122 9.74 -13.35 8.78
CA LEU A 122 10.88 -12.60 9.26
C LEU A 122 11.17 -12.99 10.70
N PRO A 123 12.43 -12.87 11.15
CA PRO A 123 12.79 -13.14 12.52
C PRO A 123 12.00 -12.26 13.51
N VAL A 124 12.01 -12.69 14.76
CA VAL A 124 11.30 -12.06 15.88
C VAL A 124 11.62 -10.56 15.93
N VAL A 125 10.58 -9.76 16.18
CA VAL A 125 10.72 -8.31 16.36
C VAL A 125 11.69 -8.07 17.52
N PRO A 126 12.77 -7.27 17.35
CA PRO A 126 13.72 -7.03 18.44
C PRO A 126 13.01 -6.54 19.70
N ASP A 127 13.48 -6.94 20.87
CA ASP A 127 12.78 -6.68 22.14
C ASP A 127 12.55 -5.18 22.41
N GLU A 128 13.44 -4.31 21.89
CA GLU A 128 13.28 -2.85 21.89
C GLU A 128 11.99 -2.35 21.21
N PHE A 129 11.49 -3.11 20.24
CA PHE A 129 10.25 -2.85 19.49
C PHE A 129 9.10 -3.73 19.96
N ARG A 130 9.30 -4.54 21.00
CA ARG A 130 8.29 -5.39 21.63
C ARG A 130 7.61 -4.57 22.73
N PRO A 131 6.41 -4.03 22.48
CA PRO A 131 5.81 -3.10 23.42
C PRO A 131 5.39 -3.85 24.71
N PRO A 132 5.56 -3.24 25.90
CA PRO A 132 5.20 -3.86 27.18
C PRO A 132 3.67 -4.05 27.38
N SER A 133 2.85 -3.59 26.44
CA SER A 133 1.39 -3.80 26.35
C SER A 133 0.91 -3.50 24.92
N TYR A 134 -0.38 -3.71 24.61
CA TYR A 134 -1.11 -3.63 23.33
C TYR A 134 -0.91 -2.38 22.42
N PHE A 135 0.30 -1.88 22.22
CA PHE A 135 0.59 -0.73 21.37
C PHE A 135 0.74 -1.11 19.89
N HIS A 136 0.48 -0.11 19.05
CA HIS A 136 0.51 -0.19 17.58
C HIS A 136 1.98 -0.10 17.13
N LEU A 137 2.61 -1.24 16.81
CA LEU A 137 3.85 -1.23 16.05
C LEU A 137 3.49 -0.94 14.60
N ASN A 138 4.00 0.18 14.06
CA ASN A 138 3.91 0.42 12.64
C ASN A 138 5.15 -0.18 11.95
N ALA A 139 4.91 -0.81 10.82
CA ALA A 139 5.98 -1.34 10.01
C ALA A 139 5.65 -1.09 8.55
N SER A 140 6.67 -1.00 7.72
CA SER A 140 6.49 -0.93 6.29
C SER A 140 7.53 -1.77 5.58
N VAL A 141 7.09 -2.47 4.53
CA VAL A 141 7.97 -3.07 3.54
C VAL A 141 8.44 -1.99 2.57
N LEU A 142 9.71 -2.02 2.23
CA LEU A 142 10.36 -1.13 1.29
C LEU A 142 11.02 -1.97 0.19
N CYS A 143 10.72 -1.68 -1.08
CA CYS A 143 11.42 -2.30 -2.19
C CYS A 143 12.91 -1.93 -2.11
N ALA A 144 13.79 -2.93 -2.16
CA ALA A 144 15.24 -2.77 -2.14
C ALA A 144 15.88 -3.14 -3.49
N ALA A 145 15.07 -3.24 -4.55
CA ALA A 145 15.58 -3.45 -5.90
C ALA A 145 16.30 -2.19 -6.38
N ASN A 146 17.55 -2.36 -6.81
CA ASN A 146 18.38 -1.27 -7.34
C ASN A 146 18.49 -1.32 -8.87
N GLY A 147 17.88 -2.32 -9.52
CA GLY A 147 17.92 -2.47 -10.97
C GLY A 147 16.99 -1.47 -11.66
N GLN A 148 17.47 -0.87 -12.75
CA GLN A 148 16.64 -0.10 -13.69
C GLN A 148 15.51 -0.96 -14.28
N ASP A 149 15.64 -2.28 -14.17
CA ASP A 149 14.64 -3.25 -14.63
C ASP A 149 13.52 -3.62 -13.67
N HIS A 150 13.41 -2.94 -12.53
CA HIS A 150 12.38 -3.26 -11.56
C HIS A 150 11.08 -2.46 -11.76
N VAL A 151 9.94 -3.12 -11.57
CA VAL A 151 8.60 -2.52 -11.67
C VAL A 151 8.00 -2.36 -10.28
N HIS A 152 7.92 -1.12 -9.78
CA HIS A 152 7.16 -0.83 -8.56
C HIS A 152 5.68 -1.18 -8.79
N GLY A 153 5.09 -2.00 -7.90
CA GLY A 153 3.73 -2.55 -8.10
C GLY A 153 3.70 -3.97 -8.67
N PHE A 154 4.84 -4.53 -9.09
CA PHE A 154 4.98 -5.96 -9.41
C PHE A 154 6.27 -6.56 -8.80
N CYS A 155 6.84 -5.92 -7.79
CA CYS A 155 8.14 -6.29 -7.22
C CYS A 155 8.02 -7.38 -6.13
N HIS A 156 7.03 -8.27 -6.23
CA HIS A 156 6.74 -9.28 -5.19
C HIS A 156 7.87 -10.31 -5.01
N LYS A 157 8.73 -10.52 -6.02
CA LYS A 157 9.93 -11.38 -5.94
C LYS A 157 11.24 -10.64 -5.66
N SER A 158 11.25 -9.31 -5.76
CA SER A 158 12.44 -8.49 -5.58
C SER A 158 13.01 -8.54 -4.14
N PRO A 159 14.27 -8.14 -3.90
CA PRO A 159 14.74 -7.91 -2.54
C PRO A 159 13.93 -6.77 -1.89
N PHE A 160 13.77 -6.86 -0.57
CA PHE A 160 13.05 -5.88 0.22
C PHE A 160 13.74 -5.65 1.56
N LYS A 161 13.41 -4.52 2.18
CA LYS A 161 13.73 -4.21 3.57
C LYS A 161 12.43 -4.01 4.34
N VAL A 162 12.47 -4.26 5.64
CA VAL A 162 11.38 -3.87 6.55
C VAL A 162 11.92 -2.82 7.49
N ALA A 163 11.13 -1.76 7.66
CA ALA A 163 11.43 -0.70 8.60
C ALA A 163 10.31 -0.63 9.64
N LEU A 164 10.72 -0.62 10.89
CA LEU A 164 9.87 -0.58 12.08
C LEU A 164 9.89 0.83 12.63
N LEU A 165 8.72 1.42 12.82
CA LEU A 165 8.57 2.68 13.54
C LEU A 165 7.38 2.54 14.49
N SER A 166 7.44 3.17 15.66
CA SER A 166 6.36 3.09 16.64
C SER A 166 5.06 3.76 16.14
N SER A 167 4.71 4.95 16.61
CA SER A 167 3.48 5.67 16.23
C SER A 167 3.57 6.40 14.88
N HIS A 168 4.60 6.14 14.07
CA HIS A 168 4.89 6.86 12.83
C HIS A 168 4.57 6.00 11.60
N ARG A 169 4.22 6.62 10.48
CA ARG A 169 4.10 5.94 9.19
C ARG A 169 5.26 6.32 8.31
N ILE A 170 5.91 5.34 7.69
CA ILE A 170 6.84 5.62 6.59
C ILE A 170 6.03 6.16 5.42
N ILE A 171 6.62 7.09 4.68
CA ILE A 171 6.14 7.59 3.40
C ILE A 171 7.30 7.63 2.40
N LYS A 172 6.99 7.78 1.12
CA LYS A 172 7.98 7.99 0.09
C LYS A 172 7.45 9.06 -0.85
N THR A 173 8.19 10.15 -0.98
CA THR A 173 7.84 11.23 -1.91
C THR A 173 7.92 10.74 -3.35
N GLU A 174 7.30 11.49 -4.27
CA GLU A 174 7.35 11.20 -5.72
C GLU A 174 8.80 11.19 -6.27
N GLN A 175 9.69 11.99 -5.66
CA GLN A 175 11.12 12.02 -5.98
C GLN A 175 11.90 10.81 -5.42
N GLY A 176 11.21 9.90 -4.74
CA GLY A 176 11.77 8.70 -4.15
C GLY A 176 12.44 8.90 -2.78
N THR A 177 12.40 10.12 -2.23
CA THR A 177 12.92 10.42 -0.89
C THR A 177 12.04 9.75 0.16
N VAL A 178 12.66 8.95 1.03
CA VAL A 178 11.99 8.29 2.15
C VAL A 178 11.74 9.32 3.25
N GLY A 179 10.53 9.29 3.80
CA GLY A 179 10.10 10.13 4.91
C GLY A 179 9.32 9.33 5.94
N TRP A 180 8.90 10.00 6.99
CA TRP A 180 7.89 9.50 7.90
C TRP A 180 6.95 10.60 8.33
N VAL A 181 5.74 10.19 8.69
CA VAL A 181 4.66 11.05 9.14
C VAL A 181 4.33 10.68 10.58
N ARG A 182 4.29 11.70 11.43
CA ARG A 182 3.75 11.61 12.78
C ARG A 182 2.41 12.31 12.79
N PHE A 183 1.42 11.67 13.40
CA PHE A 183 0.17 12.33 13.69
C PHE A 183 -0.08 12.27 15.19
N SER A 184 -0.20 13.44 15.80
CA SER A 184 -0.53 13.61 17.21
C SER A 184 -1.44 14.82 17.30
N PHE A 185 -2.74 14.59 17.44
CA PHE A 185 -3.75 15.64 17.37
C PHE A 185 -3.37 16.89 18.20
N PRO A 186 -3.50 18.10 17.64
CA PRO A 186 -4.00 18.41 16.30
C PRO A 186 -2.93 18.37 15.20
N ILE A 187 -1.68 18.01 15.51
CA ILE A 187 -0.54 18.23 14.63
C ILE A 187 -0.23 17.01 13.76
N LEU A 188 -0.06 17.27 12.47
CA LEU A 188 0.52 16.35 11.49
C LEU A 188 1.92 16.85 11.09
N GLU A 189 2.95 16.05 11.36
CA GLU A 189 4.33 16.36 11.02
C GLU A 189 4.83 15.43 9.91
N ILE A 190 5.49 16.01 8.91
CA ILE A 190 6.13 15.29 7.82
C ILE A 190 7.63 15.52 7.92
N TRP A 191 8.38 14.44 8.04
CA TRP A 191 9.83 14.43 8.14
C TRP A 191 10.42 13.72 6.94
N LEU A 192 11.40 14.35 6.28
CA LEU A 192 12.06 13.80 5.11
C LEU A 192 13.53 13.52 5.39
N ARG A 193 14.02 12.44 4.77
CA ARG A 193 15.43 12.09 4.81
C ARG A 193 16.23 13.05 3.93
N LYS A 194 17.21 13.75 4.51
CA LYS A 194 18.24 14.47 3.75
C LYS A 194 19.54 13.66 3.73
N LYS A 195 20.08 13.45 2.54
CA LYS A 195 21.44 12.92 2.38
C LYS A 195 22.41 14.09 2.52
N ASN A 196 23.37 13.99 3.44
CA ASN A 196 24.43 14.98 3.51
C ASN A 196 25.54 14.58 2.53
N CYS A 197 25.73 15.37 1.47
CA CYS A 197 26.73 15.08 0.44
C CYS A 197 28.18 15.31 0.94
N GLN A 198 28.36 16.10 2.00
CA GLN A 198 29.68 16.45 2.53
C GLN A 198 30.26 15.39 3.49
N GLN A 199 29.40 14.59 4.10
CA GLN A 199 29.79 13.50 5.00
C GLN A 199 29.01 12.26 4.55
N GLN A 200 29.57 11.49 3.62
CA GLN A 200 28.94 10.40 2.85
C GLN A 200 28.25 9.29 3.66
N GLN A 201 28.13 9.40 4.97
CA GLN A 201 27.56 8.39 5.86
C GLN A 201 26.52 8.92 6.88
N VAL A 202 26.39 10.25 7.08
CA VAL A 202 25.39 10.78 8.02
C VAL A 202 24.11 11.11 7.27
N THR A 203 23.06 10.35 7.59
CA THR A 203 21.70 10.64 7.15
C THR A 203 20.98 11.43 8.23
N THR A 204 20.49 12.62 7.91
CA THR A 204 19.73 13.45 8.85
C THR A 204 18.27 13.48 8.43
N TRP A 205 17.36 13.42 9.40
CA TRP A 205 15.94 13.66 9.19
C TRP A 205 15.65 15.13 9.41
N LEU A 206 14.93 15.76 8.49
CA LEU A 206 14.52 17.16 8.61
C LEU A 206 13.01 17.25 8.62
N LEU A 207 12.49 18.06 9.55
CA LEU A 207 11.10 18.47 9.56
C LEU A 207 10.85 19.26 8.26
N HIS A 208 10.00 18.70 7.41
CA HIS A 208 9.70 19.27 6.10
C HIS A 208 8.43 20.12 6.14
N LYS A 209 7.41 19.64 6.86
CA LYS A 209 6.12 20.31 6.94
C LYS A 209 5.42 19.96 8.25
N THR A 210 4.81 20.96 8.87
CA THR A 210 3.88 20.80 9.99
C THR A 210 2.54 21.37 9.56
N VAL A 211 1.47 20.61 9.76
CA VAL A 211 0.11 21.00 9.39
C VAL A 211 -0.81 20.79 10.57
N ASP A 212 -1.58 21.80 10.91
CA ASP A 212 -2.68 21.63 11.86
C ASP A 212 -3.81 20.86 11.17
N MET A 213 -4.36 19.88 11.86
CA MET A 213 -5.46 19.05 11.37
C MET A 213 -6.68 19.87 10.96
N HIS A 214 -6.92 21.02 11.61
CA HIS A 214 -8.00 21.94 11.25
C HIS A 214 -7.76 22.65 9.90
N ASP A 215 -6.51 22.71 9.41
CA ASP A 215 -6.16 23.27 8.11
C ASP A 215 -6.33 22.24 6.96
N ILE A 216 -6.61 20.97 7.28
CA ILE A 216 -6.85 19.93 6.27
C ILE A 216 -8.26 20.12 5.69
N LEU A 217 -8.34 20.56 4.44
CA LEU A 217 -9.60 20.87 3.78
C LEU A 217 -10.49 19.62 3.66
N GLY A 218 -11.77 19.76 4.02
CA GLY A 218 -12.77 18.67 3.91
C GLY A 218 -12.93 17.80 5.16
N ILE A 219 -12.08 17.98 6.18
CA ILE A 219 -12.30 17.40 7.51
C ILE A 219 -13.17 18.37 8.30
N PRO A 220 -14.31 17.93 8.87
CA PRO A 220 -15.18 18.81 9.65
C PRO A 220 -14.46 19.27 10.92
N PRO A 221 -14.66 20.54 11.33
CA PRO A 221 -14.05 21.08 12.54
C PRO A 221 -14.64 20.44 13.79
N ARG A 222 -13.99 20.71 14.93
CA ARG A 222 -14.39 20.19 16.23
C ARG A 222 -15.83 20.56 16.59
N SER A 223 -16.77 19.62 16.47
CA SER A 223 -18.19 19.88 16.74
C SER A 223 -18.65 19.49 18.16
N SER A 224 -17.85 18.75 18.94
CA SER A 224 -18.25 18.28 20.27
C SER A 224 -17.11 18.26 21.31
N ASN A 225 -17.52 18.34 22.59
CA ASN A 225 -16.67 18.22 23.78
C ASN A 225 -16.23 16.77 24.08
N LYS A 226 -16.61 15.78 23.27
CA LYS A 226 -16.14 14.40 23.44
C LYS A 226 -14.63 14.29 23.17
N VAL A 227 -14.01 13.21 23.65
CA VAL A 227 -12.62 12.85 23.32
C VAL A 227 -12.53 12.61 21.81
N TRP A 228 -11.68 13.36 21.12
CA TRP A 228 -11.48 13.24 19.67
C TRP A 228 -10.64 12.00 19.37
N HIS A 229 -11.23 11.01 18.71
CA HIS A 229 -10.52 9.79 18.36
C HIS A 229 -9.95 9.93 16.96
N SER A 230 -8.68 10.32 16.87
CA SER A 230 -8.00 10.46 15.58
C SER A 230 -6.76 9.57 15.48
N LYS A 231 -6.61 8.86 14.36
CA LYS A 231 -5.50 7.92 14.12
C LYS A 231 -5.07 7.89 12.66
N LEU A 232 -3.75 7.88 12.45
CA LEU A 232 -3.14 7.61 11.16
C LEU A 232 -3.11 6.10 10.89
N ARG A 233 -3.78 5.67 9.82
CA ARG A 233 -4.17 4.25 9.65
C ARG A 233 -3.69 3.62 8.35
N GLY A 234 -3.55 4.37 7.28
CA GLY A 234 -3.06 3.85 6.01
C GLY A 234 -2.15 4.84 5.32
N TYR A 235 -1.36 4.34 4.38
CA TYR A 235 -0.63 5.14 3.40
C TYR A 235 -0.62 4.39 2.09
N ASP A 236 -1.07 5.05 1.03
CA ASP A 236 -0.97 4.58 -0.34
C ASP A 236 0.16 5.33 -1.04
N GLU A 237 1.26 4.62 -1.27
CA GLU A 237 2.44 5.17 -1.93
C GLU A 237 2.20 5.56 -3.39
N ALA A 238 1.29 4.89 -4.09
CA ALA A 238 1.04 5.15 -5.51
C ALA A 238 0.31 6.49 -5.74
N ASN A 239 -0.51 6.88 -4.77
CA ASN A 239 -1.32 8.10 -4.82
C ASN A 239 -0.82 9.19 -3.85
N ASN A 240 0.20 8.91 -3.03
CA ASN A 240 0.72 9.83 -2.02
C ASN A 240 -0.37 10.28 -1.01
N VAL A 241 -1.24 9.36 -0.64
CA VAL A 241 -2.39 9.61 0.24
C VAL A 241 -2.21 8.89 1.57
N ILE A 242 -2.49 9.58 2.67
CA ILE A 242 -2.66 8.94 3.98
C ILE A 242 -4.14 8.73 4.28
N ILE A 243 -4.45 7.70 5.07
CA ILE A 243 -5.79 7.48 5.60
C ILE A 243 -5.80 7.90 7.06
N LEU A 244 -6.55 8.96 7.36
CA LEU A 244 -6.86 9.40 8.71
C LEU A 244 -8.23 8.88 9.11
N LEU A 245 -8.31 8.23 10.26
CA LEU A 245 -9.58 8.00 10.92
C LEU A 245 -9.80 9.14 11.91
N VAL A 246 -10.93 9.81 11.78
CA VAL A 246 -11.38 10.91 12.63
C VAL A 246 -12.79 10.55 13.10
N ASP A 247 -12.89 10.30 14.39
CA ASP A 247 -14.08 9.71 15.03
C ASP A 247 -14.50 8.44 14.28
N ASP A 248 -15.73 8.42 13.74
CA ASP A 248 -16.31 7.27 13.04
C ASP A 248 -16.13 7.34 11.52
N SER A 249 -15.33 8.29 11.02
CA SER A 249 -15.15 8.53 9.59
C SER A 249 -13.70 8.38 9.16
N ALA A 250 -13.48 7.76 8.01
CA ALA A 250 -12.15 7.69 7.38
C ALA A 250 -12.04 8.75 6.29
N TYR A 251 -10.88 9.38 6.21
CA TYR A 251 -10.55 10.43 5.25
C TYR A 251 -9.26 10.07 4.53
N MET A 252 -9.31 10.10 3.20
CA MET A 252 -8.12 10.08 2.35
C MET A 252 -7.57 11.49 2.27
N VAL A 253 -6.37 11.73 2.78
CA VAL A 253 -5.70 13.04 2.72
C VAL A 253 -4.53 12.96 1.77
N ASP A 254 -4.58 13.76 0.71
CA ASP A 254 -3.48 13.93 -0.24
C ASP A 254 -2.37 14.76 0.41
N LEU A 255 -1.15 14.20 0.51
CA LEU A 255 -0.04 14.84 1.25
C LEU A 255 0.52 16.10 0.56
N ASN A 256 0.28 16.26 -0.74
CA ASN A 256 0.76 17.42 -1.49
C ASN A 256 -0.16 18.62 -1.29
N SER A 257 -1.46 18.41 -1.55
CA SER A 257 -2.50 19.45 -1.52
C SER A 257 -3.14 19.65 -0.15
N MET A 258 -2.99 18.69 0.78
CA MET A 258 -3.70 18.64 2.07
C MET A 258 -5.22 18.74 1.93
N LYS A 259 -5.75 18.29 0.80
CA LYS A 259 -7.19 18.10 0.59
C LYS A 259 -7.58 16.70 1.04
N SER A 260 -8.71 16.61 1.71
CA SER A 260 -9.29 15.35 2.14
C SER A 260 -10.55 15.00 1.37
N THR A 261 -10.71 13.70 1.13
CA THR A 261 -11.95 13.11 0.63
C THR A 261 -12.43 12.10 1.67
N LYS A 262 -13.68 12.27 2.11
CA LYS A 262 -14.31 11.32 3.04
C LYS A 262 -14.55 9.99 2.32
N LEU A 263 -14.21 8.89 2.97
CA LEU A 263 -14.53 7.54 2.52
C LEU A 263 -15.93 7.16 3.00
N ASP A 264 -16.83 6.86 2.06
CA ASP A 264 -18.15 6.33 2.36
C ASP A 264 -18.04 4.87 2.81
N GLY A 265 -18.14 4.63 4.12
CA GLY A 265 -18.08 3.30 4.72
C GLY A 265 -19.10 3.14 5.85
N ARG A 266 -19.64 1.91 6.02
CA ARG A 266 -20.56 1.62 7.14
C ARG A 266 -19.84 1.78 8.48
N ARG A 267 -20.55 2.44 9.41
CA ARG A 267 -20.16 2.98 10.73
C ARG A 267 -19.46 2.04 11.75
N SER A 268 -19.09 0.79 11.43
CA SER A 268 -18.64 -0.16 12.46
C SER A 268 -17.53 -1.16 12.09
N SER A 269 -16.93 -1.08 10.89
CA SER A 269 -15.89 -2.06 10.46
C SER A 269 -14.55 -1.48 10.03
N MET A 270 -14.39 -0.15 9.95
CA MET A 270 -13.16 0.49 9.45
C MET A 270 -12.08 0.65 10.53
N ASN A 271 -11.89 -0.35 11.40
CA ASN A 271 -10.87 -0.19 12.45
C ASN A 271 -9.44 -0.22 11.87
N ARG A 272 -9.26 -0.85 10.69
CA ARG A 272 -8.01 -0.95 9.92
C ARG A 272 -8.30 -1.15 8.42
N CYS A 273 -7.81 -0.24 7.58
CA CYS A 273 -7.95 -0.30 6.11
C CYS A 273 -6.58 -0.07 5.45
N HIS A 274 -6.18 -0.99 4.58
CA HIS A 274 -4.90 -0.94 3.89
C HIS A 274 -5.13 -1.05 2.38
N PRO A 275 -5.04 0.08 1.65
CA PRO A 275 -5.15 0.10 0.19
C PRO A 275 -4.09 -0.78 -0.44
N PHE A 276 -4.50 -1.70 -1.31
CA PHE A 276 -3.60 -2.61 -2.00
C PHE A 276 -3.47 -2.23 -3.46
N THR A 277 -2.34 -1.59 -3.79
CA THR A 277 -1.96 -1.23 -5.15
C THR A 277 -0.96 -2.23 -5.71
N SER A 278 -1.28 -2.79 -6.87
CA SER A 278 -0.44 -3.78 -7.57
C SER A 278 -0.85 -3.87 -9.03
N PHE A 279 0.10 -4.21 -9.90
CA PHE A 279 -0.24 -4.74 -11.22
C PHE A 279 -0.69 -6.20 -11.07
N TYR A 280 -1.70 -6.58 -11.84
CA TYR A 280 -2.20 -7.94 -11.84
C TYR A 280 -1.32 -8.83 -12.76
N PRO A 281 -0.82 -9.98 -12.29
CA PRO A 281 0.06 -10.82 -13.08
C PRO A 281 -0.65 -11.32 -14.36
N PRO A 282 0.01 -11.25 -15.52
CA PRO A 282 -0.52 -11.76 -16.78
C PRO A 282 -0.64 -13.29 -16.82
N ASP A 283 -0.14 -14.01 -15.83
CA ASP A 283 -0.25 -15.48 -15.78
C ASP A 283 -1.44 -15.96 -14.94
N MET A 284 -2.13 -15.03 -14.27
CA MET A 284 -3.40 -15.32 -13.63
C MET A 284 -4.52 -14.97 -14.60
N ALA A 285 -5.29 -15.99 -15.02
CA ALA A 285 -6.52 -15.77 -15.75
C ALA A 285 -7.48 -14.89 -14.93
N ILE A 286 -8.36 -14.14 -15.60
CA ILE A 286 -9.48 -13.41 -14.96
C ILE A 286 -10.68 -14.32 -14.93
#